data_AF-A0A3D1HZP8-F1
#
_entry.id   AF-A0A3D1HZP8-F1
#
_cell.length_a   1.000
_cell.length_b   1.000
_cell.length_c   1.000
_cell.angle_alpha   90.00
_cell.angle_beta   90.00
_cell.angle_gamma   90.00
#
_symmetry.space_group_name_H-M   'P 1'
#
loop_
_entity.id
_entity.type
_entity.pdbx_description
1 polymer ?
#
loop_
_entity_poly.entity_id
_entity_poly.type
_entity_poly.pdbx_seq_one_letter_code
_entity_poly.pdbx_strand_id
1 'polypeptide(L)'
;FAAAGGTGHDLSLKDMSLIEYLPELAQMGVLSFKIEGRMKRPEYVAAAVTACKKSLAGESAAEYERTLGAIFSRSGFTSGYYNGALGRDMFGVRRKEDVTAAKDVLSPLAALYDGEQPLIRADMYLSAQVGEKAGLAVKAAGESVFAESENAVQKAQNRAVGSEEIETRLRKCGSTQFYAGDVGTDIGDDIFLSASEINSLRRKALAMLEEKIAERAEIPFYPQGISIRRRRSQNRGYVIRVRSISQIPSDLSYVRRVILPMGVGEETVKYLKDKKIQPAVEVPAAIFGGDDAVYNSLVRARKNGISLAAVCSLDGAAIAKKAGMKLCALPGTNIFNTFSLDEFARLGFTDAILSTELKIAQCASLGGKLPRGVFAYGRLPLMQTRNCPVKNGTTCDKCRKHGSLTDRMGVTFPVECTPFASTLLNSVPIVESDKREQFEFADFSLLWFTTETKDECEKILESYRRGDAPQGEFTRGLLYRGVE
;
A
#
# COMPACT_ATOMS: atom_id res chain seq x y z
N PHE A 1 13.73 -13.25 12.67
CA PHE A 1 12.67 -14.26 12.75
C PHE A 1 13.14 -15.50 12.04
N ALA A 2 13.10 -16.63 12.73
CA ALA A 2 13.53 -17.94 12.27
C ALA A 2 12.41 -18.95 12.47
N ALA A 3 12.21 -19.83 11.50
CA ALA A 3 11.41 -21.04 11.67
C ALA A 3 12.29 -22.16 12.25
N ALA A 4 11.70 -23.07 13.04
CA ALA A 4 12.41 -24.27 13.49
C ALA A 4 12.86 -25.10 12.28
N GLY A 5 14.17 -25.40 12.18
CA GLY A 5 14.77 -26.07 11.03
C GLY A 5 14.91 -25.20 9.76
N GLY A 6 14.59 -23.90 9.85
CA GLY A 6 14.66 -22.95 8.74
C GLY A 6 16.05 -22.37 8.49
N THR A 7 16.09 -21.23 7.79
CA THR A 7 17.33 -20.53 7.39
C THR A 7 17.89 -19.60 8.49
N GLY A 8 17.16 -19.42 9.58
CA GLY A 8 17.46 -18.40 10.60
C GLY A 8 16.95 -16.99 10.24
N HIS A 9 16.54 -16.78 8.98
CA HIS A 9 16.11 -15.49 8.44
C HIS A 9 14.84 -15.62 7.60
N ASP A 10 13.89 -16.42 8.08
CA ASP A 10 12.74 -16.90 7.29
C ASP A 10 11.64 -15.85 7.04
N LEU A 11 11.85 -14.60 7.44
CA LEU A 11 11.03 -13.45 7.00
C LEU A 11 11.78 -12.52 6.03
N SER A 12 13.06 -12.76 5.78
CA SER A 12 13.86 -11.92 4.88
C SER A 12 13.64 -12.37 3.45
N LEU A 13 12.73 -11.69 2.74
CA LEU A 13 12.53 -11.90 1.31
C LEU A 13 13.63 -11.23 0.49
N LYS A 14 13.95 -11.85 -0.65
CA LYS A 14 14.64 -11.21 -1.77
C LYS A 14 13.77 -10.07 -2.32
N ASP A 15 14.40 -9.11 -2.98
CA ASP A 15 13.68 -8.02 -3.62
C ASP A 15 12.88 -8.54 -4.82
N MET A 16 11.63 -8.11 -4.93
CA MET A 16 10.79 -8.48 -6.06
C MET A 16 11.19 -7.68 -7.29
N SER A 17 11.52 -8.35 -8.39
CA SER A 17 11.80 -7.73 -9.68
C SER A 17 11.00 -8.42 -10.77
N LEU A 18 10.35 -7.62 -11.61
CA LEU A 18 9.66 -8.08 -12.82
C LEU A 18 10.23 -7.40 -14.06
N ILE A 19 11.48 -6.94 -14.01
CA ILE A 19 12.11 -6.21 -15.12
C ILE A 19 12.07 -7.05 -16.40
N GLU A 20 12.37 -8.34 -16.33
CA GLU A 20 12.32 -9.25 -17.49
C GLU A 20 10.91 -9.42 -18.08
N TYR A 21 9.86 -9.17 -17.30
CA TYR A 21 8.46 -9.32 -17.71
C TYR A 21 7.80 -8.01 -18.13
N LEU A 22 8.51 -6.87 -18.11
CA LEU A 22 7.90 -5.58 -18.48
C LEU A 22 7.28 -5.56 -19.88
N PRO A 23 7.89 -6.16 -20.92
CA PRO A 23 7.29 -6.20 -22.26
C PRO A 23 5.96 -6.96 -22.27
N GLU A 24 5.91 -8.11 -21.61
CA GLU A 24 4.71 -8.92 -21.46
C GLU A 24 3.61 -8.15 -20.71
N LEU A 25 3.96 -7.56 -19.57
CA LEU A 25 3.03 -6.78 -18.75
C LEU A 25 2.47 -5.56 -19.52
N ALA A 26 3.31 -4.89 -20.31
CA ALA A 26 2.87 -3.79 -21.16
C ALA A 26 1.87 -4.28 -22.23
N GLN A 27 2.12 -5.44 -22.85
CA GLN A 27 1.19 -6.06 -23.80
C GLN A 27 -0.14 -6.46 -23.14
N MET A 28 -0.14 -6.83 -21.86
CA MET A 28 -1.35 -7.09 -21.08
C MET A 28 -2.16 -5.82 -20.74
N GLY A 29 -1.66 -4.64 -21.10
CA GLY A 29 -2.32 -3.35 -20.86
C GLY A 29 -1.92 -2.67 -19.54
N VAL A 30 -0.83 -3.10 -18.90
CA VAL A 30 -0.28 -2.37 -17.75
C VAL A 30 0.28 -1.03 -18.21
N LEU A 31 -0.23 0.07 -17.64
CA LEU A 31 0.13 1.43 -18.05
C LEU A 31 1.22 2.07 -17.19
N SER A 32 1.55 1.48 -16.04
CA SER A 32 2.52 2.04 -15.12
C SER A 32 3.26 0.95 -14.36
N PHE A 33 4.58 1.10 -14.29
CA PHE A 33 5.47 0.26 -13.50
C PHE A 33 6.05 1.06 -12.35
N LYS A 34 6.03 0.47 -11.15
CA LYS A 34 6.55 1.10 -9.95
C LYS A 34 7.94 0.57 -9.63
N ILE A 35 8.90 1.48 -9.51
CA ILE A 35 10.20 1.22 -8.87
C ILE A 35 10.05 1.60 -7.40
N GLU A 36 10.23 0.65 -6.49
CA GLU A 36 10.14 0.88 -5.04
C GLU A 36 11.52 1.08 -4.43
N GLY A 37 11.65 2.09 -3.57
CA GLY A 37 12.84 2.25 -2.76
C GLY A 37 12.83 3.54 -1.95
N ARG A 38 12.87 3.42 -0.63
CA ARG A 38 13.07 4.56 0.28
C ARG A 38 14.56 4.85 0.47
N MET A 39 14.94 6.13 0.47
CA MET A 39 16.30 6.63 0.73
C MET A 39 17.36 5.95 -0.14
N LYS A 40 17.05 5.73 -1.42
CA LYS A 40 17.98 5.16 -2.39
C LYS A 40 18.94 6.22 -2.91
N ARG A 41 20.16 5.81 -3.25
CA ARG A 41 21.11 6.69 -3.93
C ARG A 41 20.66 6.95 -5.38
N PRO A 42 21.01 8.10 -5.97
CA PRO A 42 20.67 8.41 -7.36
C PRO A 42 21.10 7.31 -8.35
N GLU A 43 22.25 6.66 -8.13
CA GLU A 43 22.76 5.58 -9.00
C GLU A 43 21.82 4.38 -9.05
N TYR A 44 21.16 4.04 -7.94
CA TYR A 44 20.16 2.97 -7.93
C TYR A 44 18.94 3.34 -8.77
N VAL A 45 18.46 4.59 -8.63
CA VAL A 45 17.30 5.08 -9.40
C VAL A 45 17.64 5.08 -10.89
N ALA A 46 18.81 5.61 -11.25
CA ALA A 46 19.29 5.63 -12.63
C ALA A 46 19.41 4.21 -13.21
N ALA A 47 20.02 3.28 -12.48
CA ALA A 47 20.14 1.88 -12.89
C ALA A 47 18.76 1.23 -13.09
N ALA A 48 17.84 1.40 -12.13
CA ALA A 48 16.52 0.77 -12.18
C ALA A 48 15.66 1.32 -13.33
N VAL A 49 15.65 2.64 -13.51
CA VAL A 49 14.92 3.29 -14.62
C VAL A 49 15.49 2.86 -15.96
N THR A 50 16.82 2.84 -16.09
CA THR A 50 17.51 2.42 -17.31
C THR A 50 17.19 0.97 -17.64
N ALA A 51 17.25 0.07 -16.66
CA ALA A 51 16.89 -1.34 -16.81
C ALA A 51 15.44 -1.50 -17.28
N CYS A 52 14.50 -0.75 -16.70
CA CYS A 52 13.09 -0.78 -17.10
C CYS A 52 12.90 -0.31 -18.54
N LYS A 53 13.52 0.82 -18.93
CA LYS A 53 13.44 1.37 -20.30
C LYS A 53 13.98 0.40 -21.34
N LYS A 54 15.14 -0.21 -21.06
CA LYS A 54 15.82 -1.12 -22.00
C LYS A 54 15.06 -2.45 -22.13
N SER A 55 14.53 -2.97 -21.02
CA SER A 55 13.61 -4.11 -21.06
C SER A 55 12.38 -3.82 -21.93
N LEU A 56 11.72 -2.67 -21.73
CA LEU A 56 10.57 -2.25 -22.56
C LEU A 56 10.92 -2.09 -24.05
N ALA A 57 12.18 -1.76 -24.37
CA ALA A 57 12.68 -1.71 -25.75
C ALA A 57 13.03 -3.10 -26.33
N GLY A 58 12.83 -4.19 -25.57
CA GLY A 58 13.12 -5.56 -25.97
C GLY A 58 14.58 -5.99 -25.80
N GLU A 59 15.39 -5.21 -25.08
CA GLU A 59 16.78 -5.59 -24.76
C GLU A 59 16.84 -6.63 -23.62
N SER A 60 17.91 -7.42 -23.61
CA SER A 60 18.12 -8.44 -22.58
C SER A 60 18.24 -7.84 -21.17
N ALA A 61 17.40 -8.32 -20.25
CA ALA A 61 17.40 -7.90 -18.85
C ALA A 61 18.62 -8.44 -18.05
N ALA A 62 19.31 -9.46 -18.56
CA ALA A 62 20.31 -10.22 -17.80
C ALA A 62 21.56 -9.42 -17.39
N GLU A 63 21.93 -8.39 -18.17
CA GLU A 63 23.02 -7.49 -17.82
C GLU A 63 22.61 -6.53 -16.70
N TYR A 64 21.38 -6.00 -16.77
CA TYR A 64 20.86 -5.05 -15.80
C TYR A 64 20.56 -5.67 -14.44
N GLU A 65 20.09 -6.91 -14.40
CA GLU A 65 19.90 -7.63 -13.13
C GLU A 65 21.21 -7.83 -12.38
N ARG A 66 22.34 -8.02 -13.08
CA ARG A 66 23.65 -8.08 -12.43
C ARG A 66 24.05 -6.72 -11.86
N THR A 67 23.90 -5.66 -12.63
CA THR A 67 24.20 -4.29 -12.18
C THR A 67 23.34 -3.88 -10.98
N LEU A 68 22.03 -4.14 -11.04
CA LEU A 68 21.10 -3.90 -9.93
C LEU A 68 21.40 -4.81 -8.73
N GLY A 69 21.76 -6.06 -9.01
CA GLY A 69 22.14 -7.06 -8.03
C GLY A 69 23.33 -6.60 -7.19
N ALA A 70 24.36 -6.05 -7.83
CA ALA A 70 25.59 -5.56 -7.22
C ALA A 70 25.41 -4.31 -6.34
N ILE A 71 24.36 -3.50 -6.57
CA ILE A 71 24.11 -2.27 -5.82
C ILE A 71 23.24 -2.53 -4.59
N PHE A 72 22.28 -3.47 -4.68
CA PHE A 72 21.19 -3.49 -3.72
C PHE A 72 20.61 -4.86 -3.34
N SER A 73 20.84 -5.93 -4.10
CA SER A 73 20.05 -7.16 -3.88
C SER A 73 20.46 -7.95 -2.63
N ARG A 74 19.47 -8.48 -1.92
CA ARG A 74 19.66 -9.46 -0.84
C ARG A 74 19.79 -10.86 -1.45
N SER A 75 21.00 -11.29 -1.79
CA SER A 75 21.21 -12.58 -2.48
C SER A 75 20.37 -12.72 -3.79
N GLY A 76 20.21 -11.63 -4.55
CA GLY A 76 19.48 -11.59 -5.82
C GLY A 76 18.02 -11.13 -5.75
N PHE A 77 17.33 -11.20 -6.89
CA PHE A 77 15.92 -10.86 -7.04
C PHE A 77 15.01 -12.09 -7.07
N THR A 78 13.70 -11.88 -6.96
CA THR A 78 12.69 -12.93 -7.15
C THR A 78 11.49 -12.43 -7.95
N SER A 79 11.00 -13.26 -8.87
CA SER A 79 9.72 -13.12 -9.56
C SER A 79 8.64 -14.06 -8.99
N GLY A 80 8.89 -14.65 -7.81
CA GLY A 80 8.12 -15.76 -7.23
C GLY A 80 6.61 -15.52 -7.09
N TYR A 81 6.18 -14.28 -6.88
CA TYR A 81 4.75 -13.95 -6.81
C TYR A 81 4.07 -13.90 -8.18
N TYR A 82 4.81 -13.52 -9.22
CA TYR A 82 4.29 -13.41 -10.58
C TYR A 82 4.18 -14.79 -11.23
N ASN A 83 5.23 -15.60 -11.14
CA ASN A 83 5.26 -16.95 -11.73
C ASN A 83 4.61 -18.03 -10.84
N GLY A 84 4.14 -17.68 -9.64
CA GLY A 84 3.56 -18.63 -8.69
C GLY A 84 4.57 -19.57 -8.02
N ALA A 85 5.88 -19.35 -8.19
CA ALA A 85 6.95 -20.13 -7.57
C ALA A 85 7.14 -19.73 -6.09
N LEU A 86 6.12 -20.00 -5.28
CA LEU A 86 6.16 -19.78 -3.83
C LEU A 86 7.04 -20.84 -3.17
N GLY A 87 8.17 -20.43 -2.61
CA GLY A 87 9.07 -21.36 -1.95
C GLY A 87 10.26 -20.70 -1.27
N ARG A 88 11.19 -21.54 -0.84
CA ARG A 88 12.40 -21.11 -0.12
C ARG A 88 13.25 -20.13 -0.92
N ASP A 89 13.23 -20.23 -2.25
CA ASP A 89 14.04 -19.39 -3.15
C ASP A 89 13.64 -17.92 -3.18
N MET A 90 12.45 -17.59 -2.67
CA MET A 90 12.02 -16.20 -2.47
C MET A 90 12.70 -15.55 -1.26
N PHE A 91 13.32 -16.32 -0.37
CA PHE A 91 14.00 -15.82 0.82
C PHE A 91 15.49 -15.62 0.56
N GLY A 92 16.06 -14.58 1.15
CA GLY A 92 17.44 -14.18 0.95
C GLY A 92 17.94 -13.29 2.08
N VAL A 93 19.24 -13.36 2.35
CA VAL A 93 19.91 -12.53 3.34
C VAL A 93 20.89 -11.61 2.64
N ARG A 94 21.13 -10.43 3.21
CA ARG A 94 22.19 -9.55 2.73
C ARG A 94 23.53 -10.08 3.25
N ARG A 95 24.47 -10.37 2.35
CA ARG A 95 25.83 -10.81 2.67
C ARG A 95 26.79 -9.62 2.67
N LYS A 96 27.97 -9.81 3.26
CA LYS A 96 29.02 -8.78 3.29
C LYS A 96 29.59 -8.53 1.89
N GLU A 97 29.67 -9.58 1.06
CA GLU A 97 30.09 -9.49 -0.34
C GLU A 97 29.17 -8.57 -1.18
N ASP A 98 27.86 -8.57 -0.90
CA ASP A 98 26.86 -7.72 -1.58
C ASP A 98 27.11 -6.22 -1.35
N VAL A 99 27.86 -5.85 -0.30
CA VAL A 99 28.18 -4.45 0.02
C VAL A 99 29.45 -3.97 -0.70
N THR A 100 30.38 -4.88 -0.99
CA THR A 100 31.68 -4.55 -1.61
C THR A 100 31.62 -4.48 -3.14
N ALA A 101 30.70 -5.20 -3.78
CA ALA A 101 30.54 -5.24 -5.24
C ALA A 101 30.06 -3.90 -5.85
N ALA A 102 29.52 -2.99 -5.04
CA ALA A 102 28.97 -1.73 -5.53
C ALA A 102 30.04 -0.72 -6.02
N LYS A 103 31.31 -0.82 -5.58
CA LYS A 103 32.30 0.24 -5.85
C LYS A 103 32.59 0.46 -7.34
N ASP A 104 32.66 -0.63 -8.11
CA ASP A 104 33.10 -0.57 -9.51
C ASP A 104 31.97 -0.15 -10.48
N VAL A 105 30.71 -0.17 -10.02
CA VAL A 105 29.54 0.15 -10.85
C VAL A 105 29.01 1.58 -10.64
N LEU A 106 29.46 2.31 -9.61
CA LEU A 106 28.89 3.63 -9.29
C LEU A 106 29.22 4.72 -10.32
N SER A 107 30.49 4.82 -10.76
CA SER A 107 30.89 5.90 -11.68
C SER A 107 30.18 5.83 -13.04
N PRO A 108 30.04 4.66 -13.70
CA PRO A 108 29.25 4.57 -14.93
C PRO A 108 27.77 4.94 -14.75
N LEU A 109 27.20 4.66 -13.58
CA LEU A 109 25.80 4.98 -13.29
C LEU A 109 25.61 6.47 -13.00
N ALA A 110 26.57 7.12 -12.35
CA ALA A 110 26.56 8.57 -12.16
C ALA A 110 26.49 9.32 -13.50
N ALA A 111 27.22 8.83 -14.51
CA ALA A 111 27.20 9.40 -15.85
C ALA A 111 25.82 9.35 -16.53
N LEU A 112 24.89 8.49 -16.08
CA LEU A 112 23.54 8.41 -16.65
C LEU A 112 22.68 9.63 -16.31
N TYR A 113 23.02 10.39 -15.27
CA TYR A 113 22.25 11.54 -14.79
C TYR A 113 23.10 12.79 -14.54
N ASP A 114 24.32 12.83 -15.08
CA ASP A 114 25.23 13.98 -14.93
C ASP A 114 24.74 15.24 -15.68
N GLY A 115 23.80 15.07 -16.62
CA GLY A 115 23.17 16.17 -17.34
C GLY A 115 21.66 15.98 -17.49
N GLU A 116 20.97 17.09 -17.75
CA GLU A 116 19.53 17.08 -18.00
C GLU A 116 19.22 16.29 -19.28
N GLN A 117 18.28 15.36 -19.20
CA GLN A 117 17.82 14.61 -20.37
C GLN A 117 16.64 15.35 -21.02
N PRO A 118 16.77 15.80 -22.28
CA PRO A 118 15.69 16.51 -22.95
C PRO A 118 14.60 15.53 -23.37
N LEU A 119 13.48 15.56 -22.66
CA LEU A 119 12.35 14.64 -22.84
C LEU A 119 11.08 15.33 -23.37
N ILE A 120 11.04 16.66 -23.33
CA ILE A 120 9.87 17.44 -23.69
C ILE A 120 10.09 18.09 -25.07
N ARG A 121 9.28 17.71 -26.06
CA ARG A 121 9.30 18.39 -27.36
C ARG A 121 8.81 19.83 -27.20
N ALA A 122 9.59 20.80 -27.66
CA ALA A 122 9.22 22.21 -27.72
C ALA A 122 9.20 22.71 -29.16
N ASP A 123 8.03 23.11 -29.65
CA ASP A 123 7.87 23.76 -30.94
C ASP A 123 8.03 25.28 -30.77
N MET A 124 8.75 25.93 -31.68
CA MET A 124 9.18 27.33 -31.57
C MET A 124 8.82 28.13 -32.80
N TYR A 125 8.41 29.39 -32.61
CA TYR A 125 8.17 30.32 -33.70
C TYR A 125 8.74 31.70 -33.36
N LEU A 126 9.69 32.18 -34.16
CA LEU A 126 10.33 33.47 -33.96
C LEU A 126 9.80 34.49 -34.97
N SER A 127 9.36 35.66 -34.50
CA SER A 127 9.07 36.82 -35.34
C SER A 127 10.05 37.95 -35.08
N ALA A 128 10.58 38.58 -36.14
CA ALA A 128 11.49 39.71 -35.99
C ALA A 128 11.39 40.68 -37.18
N GLN A 129 11.00 41.92 -36.90
CA GLN A 129 10.89 43.00 -37.88
C GLN A 129 11.66 44.23 -37.41
N VAL A 130 12.28 44.96 -38.34
CA VAL A 130 13.13 46.12 -38.02
C VAL A 130 12.32 47.18 -37.25
N GLY A 131 12.87 47.67 -36.14
CA GLY A 131 12.23 48.68 -35.30
C GLY A 131 11.31 48.09 -34.22
N GLU A 132 10.97 46.81 -34.29
CA GLU A 132 10.18 46.10 -33.28
C GLU A 132 11.07 45.18 -32.43
N LYS A 133 10.58 44.73 -31.28
CA LYS A 133 11.25 43.69 -30.51
C LYS A 133 11.05 42.34 -31.19
N ALA A 134 12.07 41.50 -31.19
CA ALA A 134 11.93 40.12 -31.64
C ALA A 134 11.10 39.33 -30.63
N GLY A 135 10.10 38.59 -31.12
CA GLY A 135 9.23 37.72 -30.35
C GLY A 135 9.58 36.26 -30.56
N LEU A 136 9.52 35.45 -29.50
CA LEU A 136 9.63 34.00 -29.57
C LEU A 136 8.45 33.36 -28.84
N ALA A 137 7.58 32.70 -29.60
CA ALA A 137 6.55 31.83 -29.07
C ALA A 137 7.12 30.41 -28.91
N VAL A 138 6.87 29.77 -27.78
CA VAL A 138 7.24 28.37 -27.53
C VAL A 138 6.05 27.61 -26.96
N LYS A 139 5.82 26.41 -27.49
CA LYS A 139 4.75 25.50 -27.07
C LYS A 139 5.31 24.13 -26.72
N ALA A 140 4.95 23.62 -25.55
CA ALA A 140 5.28 22.26 -25.11
C ALA A 140 4.30 21.78 -24.03
N ALA A 141 4.09 20.46 -23.94
CA ALA A 141 3.29 19.84 -22.86
C ALA A 141 1.88 20.43 -22.63
N GLY A 142 1.25 20.98 -23.68
CA GLY A 142 -0.06 21.65 -23.58
C GLY A 142 0.00 23.14 -23.24
N GLU A 143 1.17 23.65 -22.86
CA GLU A 143 1.39 25.04 -22.47
C GLU A 143 2.01 25.86 -23.60
N SER A 144 1.85 27.19 -23.51
CA SER A 144 2.43 28.14 -24.45
C SER A 144 2.86 29.43 -23.76
N VAL A 145 4.01 29.95 -24.17
CA VAL A 145 4.59 31.20 -23.67
C VAL A 145 5.10 32.06 -24.82
N PHE A 146 5.25 33.35 -24.56
CA PHE A 146 5.80 34.33 -25.49
C PHE A 146 6.85 35.17 -24.77
N ALA A 147 8.04 35.25 -25.33
CA ALA A 147 9.13 36.09 -24.82
C ALA A 147 9.54 37.13 -25.86
N GLU A 148 9.96 38.30 -25.40
CA GLU A 148 10.49 39.37 -26.23
C GLU A 148 11.97 39.65 -25.95
N SER A 149 12.69 40.10 -26.99
CA SER A 149 14.04 40.65 -26.87
C SER A 149 14.06 41.94 -26.03
N GLU A 150 15.22 42.26 -25.47
CA GLU A 150 15.39 43.50 -24.72
C GLU A 150 15.38 44.73 -25.64
N ASN A 151 16.11 44.62 -26.75
CA ASN A 151 16.28 45.68 -27.73
C ASN A 151 15.41 45.43 -28.97
N ALA A 152 15.10 46.53 -29.68
CA ALA A 152 14.50 46.46 -31.00
C ALA A 152 15.47 45.89 -32.03
N VAL A 153 14.95 45.11 -32.95
CA VAL A 153 15.66 44.54 -34.09
C VAL A 153 16.21 45.67 -34.94
N GLN A 154 17.51 45.62 -35.22
CA GLN A 154 18.19 46.65 -35.99
C GLN A 154 18.23 46.26 -37.46
N LYS A 155 18.45 47.25 -38.34
CA LYS A 155 18.75 46.99 -39.74
C LYS A 155 20.19 46.51 -39.87
N ALA A 156 20.42 45.47 -40.67
CA ALA A 156 21.75 44.95 -40.94
C ALA A 156 22.62 45.98 -41.67
N GLN A 157 23.81 46.25 -41.13
CA GLN A 157 24.79 47.16 -41.75
C GLN A 157 25.73 46.45 -42.73
N ASN A 158 26.02 45.16 -42.49
CA ASN A 158 26.94 44.36 -43.32
C ASN A 158 26.29 43.07 -43.81
N ARG A 159 25.75 42.26 -42.89
CA ARG A 159 25.15 40.95 -43.18
C ARG A 159 23.84 40.79 -42.41
N ALA A 160 22.76 40.54 -43.14
CA ALA A 160 21.48 40.15 -42.55
C ALA A 160 21.55 38.74 -41.96
N VAL A 161 20.81 38.51 -40.89
CA VAL A 161 20.70 37.19 -40.27
C VAL A 161 19.65 36.38 -41.02
N GLY A 162 20.04 35.22 -41.54
CA GLY A 162 19.13 34.33 -42.26
C GLY A 162 18.34 33.40 -41.34
N SER A 163 17.21 32.91 -41.82
CA SER A 163 16.32 31.98 -41.11
C SER A 163 17.03 30.71 -40.64
N GLU A 164 17.93 30.15 -41.46
CA GLU A 164 18.71 28.94 -41.12
C GLU A 164 19.62 29.17 -39.90
N GLU A 165 20.22 30.36 -39.77
CA GLU A 165 21.09 30.67 -38.64
C GLU A 165 20.28 30.79 -37.35
N ILE A 166 19.11 31.43 -37.42
CA ILE A 166 18.18 31.54 -36.29
C ILE A 166 17.71 30.14 -35.88
N GLU A 167 17.25 29.33 -36.82
CA GLU A 167 16.79 27.97 -36.57
C GLU A 167 17.88 27.13 -35.88
N THR A 168 19.11 27.17 -36.40
CA THR A 168 20.26 26.46 -35.83
C THR A 168 20.50 26.85 -34.37
N ARG A 169 20.26 28.11 -34.00
CA ARG A 169 20.41 28.61 -32.62
C ARG A 169 19.22 28.23 -31.75
N LEU A 170 18.00 28.34 -32.25
CA LEU A 170 16.79 27.97 -31.51
C LEU A 170 16.77 26.48 -31.16
N ARG A 171 17.31 25.62 -32.05
CA ARG A 171 17.43 24.18 -31.80
C ARG A 171 18.36 23.80 -30.63
N LYS A 172 19.23 24.71 -30.16
CA LYS A 172 20.20 24.44 -29.08
C LYS A 172 19.56 24.53 -27.68
N CYS A 173 18.76 23.52 -27.33
CA CYS A 173 18.06 23.41 -26.03
C CYS A 173 18.87 22.70 -24.93
N GLY A 174 20.19 22.58 -25.07
CA GLY A 174 21.04 21.88 -24.09
C GLY A 174 20.90 22.42 -22.67
N SER A 175 21.09 21.53 -21.67
CA SER A 175 20.91 21.83 -20.24
C SER A 175 19.47 22.20 -19.83
N THR A 176 18.48 21.84 -20.65
CA THR A 176 17.05 21.98 -20.34
C THR A 176 16.33 20.65 -20.53
N GLN A 177 15.10 20.53 -20.03
CA GLN A 177 14.24 19.37 -20.26
C GLN A 177 13.70 19.28 -21.69
N PHE A 178 14.00 20.26 -22.54
CA PHE A 178 13.40 20.42 -23.86
C PHE A 178 14.32 19.94 -24.99
N TYR A 179 13.73 19.31 -26.01
CA TYR A 179 14.35 19.19 -27.33
C TYR A 179 13.51 19.95 -28.36
N ALA A 180 14.16 20.53 -29.36
CA ALA A 180 13.48 21.31 -30.37
C ALA A 180 12.68 20.40 -31.32
N GLY A 181 11.38 20.68 -31.45
CA GLY A 181 10.50 20.10 -32.46
C GLY A 181 10.53 20.92 -33.75
N ASP A 182 9.36 21.44 -34.13
CA ASP A 182 9.22 22.32 -35.29
C ASP A 182 9.70 23.72 -34.93
N VAL A 183 10.51 24.32 -35.80
CA VAL A 183 11.06 25.65 -35.61
C VAL A 183 10.71 26.49 -36.84
N GLY A 184 9.86 27.48 -36.65
CA GLY A 184 9.46 28.43 -37.69
C GLY A 184 10.03 29.83 -37.42
N THR A 185 10.14 30.60 -38.50
CA THR A 185 10.63 31.99 -38.44
C THR A 185 9.83 32.87 -39.39
N ASP A 186 9.48 34.06 -38.95
CA ASP A 186 8.96 35.17 -39.77
C ASP A 186 9.84 36.40 -39.54
N ILE A 187 10.76 36.64 -40.48
CA ILE A 187 11.82 37.64 -40.33
C ILE A 187 11.87 38.55 -41.55
N GLY A 188 12.14 39.83 -41.33
CA GLY A 188 12.40 40.76 -42.43
C GLY A 188 13.73 40.50 -43.13
N ASP A 189 13.83 40.83 -44.42
CA ASP A 189 14.99 40.51 -45.27
C ASP A 189 16.31 41.18 -44.82
N ASP A 190 16.23 42.33 -44.13
CA ASP A 190 17.38 43.16 -43.72
C ASP A 190 17.60 43.20 -42.20
N ILE A 191 17.14 42.20 -41.44
CA ILE A 191 17.26 42.24 -39.97
C ILE A 191 18.67 41.92 -39.46
N PHE A 192 19.02 42.53 -38.33
CA PHE A 192 20.16 42.18 -37.51
C PHE A 192 19.72 41.83 -36.09
N LEU A 193 20.00 40.59 -35.70
CA LEU A 193 19.90 40.09 -34.34
C LEU A 193 21.22 39.41 -33.98
N SER A 194 21.84 39.81 -32.89
CA SER A 194 23.07 39.16 -32.48
C SER A 194 22.81 37.72 -32.03
N ALA A 195 23.83 36.88 -32.18
CA ALA A 195 23.87 35.54 -31.61
C ALA A 195 23.47 35.50 -30.13
N SER A 196 23.89 36.50 -29.37
CA SER A 196 23.61 36.62 -27.94
C SER A 196 22.13 36.88 -27.68
N GLU A 197 21.51 37.76 -28.46
CA GLU A 197 20.09 38.09 -28.35
C GLU A 197 19.20 36.87 -28.65
N ILE A 198 19.46 36.14 -29.73
CA ILE A 198 18.71 34.93 -30.09
C ILE A 198 18.85 33.87 -28.98
N ASN A 199 20.07 33.66 -28.48
CA ASN A 199 20.33 32.72 -27.40
C ASN A 199 19.65 33.13 -26.08
N SER A 200 19.64 34.43 -25.77
CA SER A 200 18.99 34.98 -24.58
C SER A 200 17.47 34.80 -24.66
N LEU A 201 16.89 35.14 -25.82
CA LEU A 201 15.46 35.01 -26.07
C LEU A 201 14.99 33.55 -25.95
N ARG A 202 15.74 32.61 -26.55
CA ARG A 202 15.49 31.17 -26.39
C ARG A 202 15.50 30.75 -24.92
N ARG A 203 16.54 31.10 -24.16
CA ARG A 203 16.66 30.72 -22.74
C ARG A 203 15.52 31.30 -21.90
N LYS A 204 15.18 32.57 -22.13
CA LYS A 204 14.07 33.25 -21.46
C LYS A 204 12.74 32.54 -21.74
N ALA A 205 12.46 32.23 -23.00
CA ALA A 205 11.22 31.53 -23.36
C ALA A 205 11.14 30.12 -22.77
N LEU A 206 12.24 29.34 -22.80
CA LEU A 206 12.27 28.01 -22.20
C LEU A 206 12.09 28.04 -20.68
N ALA A 207 12.70 29.01 -19.98
CA ALA A 207 12.52 29.18 -18.54
C ALA A 207 11.07 29.55 -18.17
N MET A 208 10.46 30.48 -18.91
CA MET A 208 9.04 30.83 -18.74
C MET A 208 8.12 29.63 -18.96
N LEU A 209 8.44 28.78 -19.95
CA LEU A 209 7.67 27.58 -20.25
C LEU A 209 7.80 26.54 -19.13
N GLU A 210 9.00 26.37 -18.57
CA GLU A 210 9.24 25.48 -17.44
C GLU A 210 8.44 25.90 -16.21
N GLU A 211 8.44 27.19 -15.86
CA GLU A 211 7.61 27.74 -14.78
C GLU A 211 6.12 27.46 -15.02
N LYS A 212 5.64 27.72 -16.24
CA LYS A 212 4.23 27.53 -16.59
C LYS A 212 3.81 26.07 -16.55
N ILE A 213 4.66 25.13 -17.00
CA ILE A 213 4.41 23.69 -16.89
C ILE A 213 4.40 23.24 -15.42
N ALA A 214 5.18 23.90 -14.55
CA ALA A 214 5.24 23.58 -13.13
C ALA A 214 4.03 24.11 -12.33
N GLU A 215 3.27 25.07 -12.86
CA GLU A 215 2.04 25.57 -12.24
C GLU A 215 1.00 24.44 -12.11
N ARG A 216 0.54 24.19 -10.89
CA ARG A 216 -0.50 23.20 -10.62
C ARG A 216 -1.78 23.92 -10.19
N ALA A 217 -2.90 23.51 -10.77
CA ALA A 217 -4.21 23.92 -10.27
C ALA A 217 -4.35 23.48 -8.81
N GLU A 218 -4.80 24.40 -7.94
CA GLU A 218 -5.15 24.05 -6.57
C GLU A 218 -6.30 23.03 -6.59
N ILE A 219 -6.13 21.93 -5.86
CA ILE A 219 -7.21 20.98 -5.64
C ILE A 219 -8.09 21.55 -4.53
N PRO A 220 -9.37 21.91 -4.79
CA PRO A 220 -10.20 22.55 -3.79
C PRO A 220 -10.46 21.61 -2.62
N PHE A 221 -10.25 22.10 -1.39
CA PHE A 221 -10.57 21.39 -0.16
C PHE A 221 -11.77 22.04 0.53
N TYR A 222 -12.78 21.24 0.86
CA TYR A 222 -14.01 21.72 1.50
C TYR A 222 -14.05 21.25 2.97
N PRO A 223 -14.18 22.17 3.95
CA PRO A 223 -14.35 21.78 5.34
C PRO A 223 -15.65 20.99 5.52
N GLN A 224 -15.56 19.77 6.05
CA GLN A 224 -16.73 18.98 6.41
C GLN A 224 -17.07 19.17 7.88
N GLY A 225 -18.28 19.69 8.17
CA GLY A 225 -18.75 19.88 9.54
C GLY A 225 -18.91 18.55 10.28
N ILE A 226 -18.37 18.44 11.50
CA ILE A 226 -18.43 17.22 12.31
C ILE A 226 -19.40 17.40 13.48
N SER A 227 -20.43 16.55 13.56
CA SER A 227 -21.25 16.42 14.76
C SER A 227 -20.64 15.39 15.70
N ILE A 228 -19.78 15.86 16.61
CA ILE A 228 -19.15 15.05 17.67
C ILE A 228 -20.08 14.98 18.87
N ARG A 229 -21.22 14.29 18.76
CA ARG A 229 -22.04 14.02 19.94
C ARG A 229 -21.49 12.80 20.65
N ARG A 230 -20.95 13.02 21.87
CA ARG A 230 -20.47 11.95 22.74
C ARG A 230 -21.58 10.94 22.98
N ARG A 231 -21.31 9.68 22.65
CA ARG A 231 -22.26 8.58 22.78
C ARG A 231 -22.03 7.82 24.09
N ARG A 232 -23.12 7.40 24.73
CA ARG A 232 -23.11 6.38 25.79
C ARG A 232 -23.83 5.14 25.26
N SER A 233 -23.26 3.96 25.48
CA SER A 233 -23.92 2.71 25.13
C SER A 233 -24.61 2.10 26.34
N GLN A 234 -25.84 1.63 26.16
CA GLN A 234 -26.56 0.81 27.15
C GLN A 234 -26.41 -0.69 26.87
N ASN A 235 -25.95 -1.07 25.67
CA ASN A 235 -25.82 -2.46 25.27
C ASN A 235 -24.39 -2.94 25.57
N ARG A 236 -24.25 -3.98 26.38
CA ARG A 236 -22.98 -4.58 26.79
C ARG A 236 -23.05 -6.09 26.55
N GLY A 237 -22.05 -6.63 25.87
CA GLY A 237 -21.95 -8.06 25.59
C GLY A 237 -20.67 -8.37 24.81
N TYR A 238 -20.41 -9.65 24.63
CA TYR A 238 -19.21 -10.12 23.95
C TYR A 238 -19.53 -10.61 22.54
N VAL A 239 -18.67 -10.23 21.60
CA VAL A 239 -18.54 -10.91 20.32
C VAL A 239 -17.31 -11.78 20.44
N ILE A 240 -17.43 -13.08 20.13
CA ILE A 240 -16.27 -13.96 20.11
C ILE A 240 -15.96 -14.39 18.69
N ARG A 241 -14.69 -14.33 18.29
CA ARG A 241 -14.19 -14.94 17.05
C ARG A 241 -13.47 -16.21 17.43
N VAL A 242 -13.83 -17.33 16.80
CA VAL A 242 -13.14 -18.61 16.97
C VAL A 242 -12.47 -19.01 15.67
N ARG A 243 -11.24 -19.53 15.76
CA ARG A 243 -10.51 -20.13 14.62
C ARG A 243 -11.09 -21.50 14.26
N SER A 244 -11.55 -22.25 15.26
CA SER A 244 -12.14 -23.58 15.13
C SER A 244 -13.44 -23.66 15.93
N ILE A 245 -14.42 -24.42 15.43
CA ILE A 245 -15.68 -24.67 16.15
C ILE A 245 -15.45 -25.35 17.51
N SER A 246 -14.34 -26.05 17.69
CA SER A 246 -13.97 -26.68 18.96
C SER A 246 -13.64 -25.67 20.08
N GLN A 247 -13.37 -24.41 19.74
CA GLN A 247 -13.06 -23.35 20.71
C GLN A 247 -14.31 -22.70 21.30
N ILE A 248 -15.51 -23.03 20.80
CA ILE A 248 -16.75 -22.42 21.26
C ILE A 248 -16.99 -22.82 22.73
N PRO A 249 -17.06 -21.85 23.67
CA PRO A 249 -17.38 -22.11 25.07
C PRO A 249 -18.75 -22.78 25.23
N SER A 250 -18.88 -23.64 26.24
CA SER A 250 -20.15 -24.32 26.55
C SER A 250 -21.20 -23.33 27.09
N ASP A 251 -20.76 -22.41 27.94
CA ASP A 251 -21.58 -21.30 28.44
C ASP A 251 -21.36 -20.02 27.60
N LEU A 252 -22.37 -19.68 26.81
CA LEU A 252 -22.41 -18.49 25.95
C LEU A 252 -23.20 -17.33 26.58
N SER A 253 -23.43 -17.34 27.89
CA SER A 253 -24.05 -16.20 28.60
C SER A 253 -23.31 -14.89 28.29
N TYR A 254 -24.05 -13.82 28.02
CA TYR A 254 -23.54 -12.49 27.61
C TYR A 254 -22.79 -12.44 26.27
N VAL A 255 -22.65 -13.56 25.56
CA VAL A 255 -22.18 -13.57 24.17
C VAL A 255 -23.36 -13.19 23.28
N ARG A 256 -23.21 -12.17 22.44
CA ARG A 256 -24.24 -11.78 21.47
C ARG A 256 -24.01 -12.38 20.09
N ARG A 257 -22.75 -12.69 19.77
CA ARG A 257 -22.34 -13.17 18.46
C ARG A 257 -21.12 -14.08 18.55
N VAL A 258 -21.14 -15.13 17.73
CA VAL A 258 -19.97 -15.98 17.45
C VAL A 258 -19.61 -15.83 15.98
N ILE A 259 -18.39 -15.40 15.70
CA ILE A 259 -17.80 -15.33 14.37
C ILE A 259 -17.06 -16.65 14.13
N LEU A 260 -17.49 -17.36 13.09
CA LEU A 260 -17.10 -18.72 12.76
C LEU A 260 -16.15 -18.73 11.56
N PRO A 261 -15.25 -19.73 11.46
CA PRO A 261 -14.45 -19.92 10.26
C PRO A 261 -15.34 -20.28 9.06
N MET A 262 -14.82 -20.05 7.85
CA MET A 262 -15.46 -20.51 6.62
C MET A 262 -15.67 -22.03 6.61
N GLY A 263 -16.71 -22.48 5.93
CA GLY A 263 -17.03 -23.91 5.79
C GLY A 263 -17.74 -24.52 7.00
N VAL A 264 -18.21 -23.70 7.95
CA VAL A 264 -19.00 -24.18 9.09
C VAL A 264 -20.28 -24.90 8.65
N GLY A 265 -20.56 -26.04 9.29
CA GLY A 265 -21.74 -26.86 9.04
C GLY A 265 -23.02 -26.29 9.65
N GLU A 266 -24.17 -26.79 9.18
CA GLU A 266 -25.50 -26.34 9.63
C GLU A 266 -25.74 -26.62 11.12
N GLU A 267 -25.23 -27.73 11.66
CA GLU A 267 -25.41 -28.11 13.06
C GLU A 267 -24.89 -27.06 14.04
N THR A 268 -23.68 -26.54 13.82
CA THR A 268 -23.12 -25.45 14.64
C THR A 268 -23.99 -24.19 14.55
N VAL A 269 -24.52 -23.88 13.37
CA VAL A 269 -25.37 -22.71 13.17
C VAL A 269 -26.69 -22.87 13.92
N LYS A 270 -27.30 -24.05 13.86
CA LYS A 270 -28.51 -24.39 14.60
C LYS A 270 -28.28 -24.29 16.10
N TYR A 271 -27.20 -24.90 16.62
CA TYR A 271 -26.82 -24.81 18.03
C TYR A 271 -26.72 -23.37 18.54
N LEU A 272 -26.09 -22.47 17.78
CA LEU A 272 -25.97 -21.06 18.16
C LEU A 272 -27.33 -20.34 18.14
N LYS A 273 -28.15 -20.61 17.12
CA LYS A 273 -29.50 -20.02 17.02
C LYS A 273 -30.42 -20.48 18.15
N ASP A 274 -30.37 -21.76 18.52
CA ASP A 274 -31.15 -22.33 19.64
C ASP A 274 -30.77 -21.64 20.97
N LYS A 275 -29.50 -21.26 21.13
CA LYS A 275 -29.01 -20.44 22.25
C LYS A 275 -29.24 -18.92 22.08
N LYS A 276 -29.96 -18.49 21.04
CA LYS A 276 -30.22 -17.08 20.70
C LYS A 276 -28.95 -16.25 20.46
N ILE A 277 -27.88 -16.89 19.99
CA ILE A 277 -26.61 -16.27 19.66
C ILE A 277 -26.57 -16.00 18.16
N GLN A 278 -26.19 -14.79 17.74
CA GLN A 278 -26.08 -14.47 16.31
C GLN A 278 -24.83 -15.15 15.71
N PRO A 279 -24.97 -16.06 14.73
CA PRO A 279 -23.82 -16.57 14.01
C PRO A 279 -23.38 -15.55 12.95
N ALA A 280 -22.07 -15.43 12.75
CA ALA A 280 -21.45 -14.72 11.64
C ALA A 280 -20.34 -15.59 11.05
N VAL A 281 -19.99 -15.38 9.78
CA VAL A 281 -18.87 -16.08 9.13
C VAL A 281 -17.73 -15.10 8.86
N GLU A 282 -16.51 -15.46 9.21
CA GLU A 282 -15.31 -14.67 8.94
C GLU A 282 -14.93 -14.77 7.46
N VAL A 283 -14.68 -13.62 6.84
CA VAL A 283 -14.02 -13.52 5.54
C VAL A 283 -12.53 -13.35 5.77
N PRO A 284 -11.67 -14.19 5.16
CA PRO A 284 -10.22 -14.05 5.29
C PRO A 284 -9.75 -12.64 4.92
N ALA A 285 -8.86 -12.07 5.74
CA ALA A 285 -8.37 -10.71 5.52
C ALA A 285 -7.57 -10.56 4.22
N ALA A 286 -6.90 -11.64 3.77
CA ALA A 286 -6.18 -11.70 2.50
C ALA A 286 -6.72 -12.85 1.64
N ILE A 287 -7.07 -12.55 0.40
CA ILE A 287 -7.62 -13.49 -0.58
C ILE A 287 -6.78 -13.37 -1.85
N PHE A 288 -5.97 -14.39 -2.14
CA PHE A 288 -5.07 -14.38 -3.30
C PHE A 288 -5.62 -15.34 -4.37
N GLY A 289 -6.39 -14.82 -5.32
CA GLY A 289 -7.02 -15.61 -6.40
C GLY A 289 -8.08 -16.60 -5.89
N GLY A 290 -8.69 -16.30 -4.74
CA GLY A 290 -9.62 -17.18 -4.02
C GLY A 290 -11.05 -16.67 -3.99
N ASP A 291 -11.36 -15.64 -4.77
CA ASP A 291 -12.57 -14.84 -4.73
C ASP A 291 -13.83 -15.70 -4.90
N ASP A 292 -13.85 -16.57 -5.91
CA ASP A 292 -14.97 -17.48 -6.17
C ASP A 292 -15.15 -18.51 -5.05
N ALA A 293 -14.06 -19.02 -4.48
CA ALA A 293 -14.13 -19.97 -3.36
C ALA A 293 -14.72 -19.32 -2.11
N VAL A 294 -14.32 -18.08 -1.81
CA VAL A 294 -14.88 -17.28 -0.72
C VAL A 294 -16.35 -16.97 -0.99
N TYR A 295 -16.69 -16.49 -2.18
CA TYR A 295 -18.07 -16.20 -2.58
C TYR A 295 -18.98 -17.43 -2.39
N ASN A 296 -18.57 -18.59 -2.92
CA ASN A 296 -19.35 -19.83 -2.83
C ASN A 296 -19.49 -20.31 -1.38
N SER A 297 -18.45 -20.16 -0.56
CA SER A 297 -18.50 -20.45 0.88
C SER A 297 -19.51 -19.56 1.60
N LEU A 298 -19.55 -18.26 1.28
CA LEU A 298 -20.51 -17.31 1.86
C LEU A 298 -21.95 -17.60 1.42
N VAL A 299 -22.17 -17.95 0.15
CA VAL A 299 -23.49 -18.39 -0.33
C VAL A 299 -23.97 -19.63 0.43
N ARG A 300 -23.07 -20.60 0.70
CA ARG A 300 -23.39 -21.77 1.50
C ARG A 300 -23.70 -21.42 2.96
N ALA A 301 -22.90 -20.57 3.58
CA ALA A 301 -23.15 -20.06 4.93
C ALA A 301 -24.54 -19.38 5.03
N ARG A 302 -24.92 -18.63 4.00
CA ARG A 302 -26.24 -18.01 3.89
C ARG A 302 -27.38 -19.02 3.80
N LYS A 303 -27.21 -20.09 3.02
CA LYS A 303 -28.18 -21.21 2.95
C LYS A 303 -28.34 -21.91 4.30
N ASN A 304 -27.24 -22.06 5.06
CA ASN A 304 -27.27 -22.58 6.44
C ASN A 304 -27.85 -21.57 7.44
N GLY A 305 -28.24 -20.37 6.98
CA GLY A 305 -28.95 -19.36 7.75
C GLY A 305 -28.06 -18.38 8.51
N ILE A 306 -26.80 -18.22 8.11
CA ILE A 306 -25.94 -17.11 8.54
C ILE A 306 -26.19 -15.91 7.62
N SER A 307 -26.60 -14.76 8.16
CA SER A 307 -26.87 -13.55 7.35
C SER A 307 -25.78 -12.49 7.43
N LEU A 308 -24.74 -12.71 8.24
CA LEU A 308 -23.72 -11.73 8.57
C LEU A 308 -22.32 -12.25 8.25
N ALA A 309 -21.53 -11.45 7.55
CA ALA A 309 -20.12 -11.68 7.28
C ALA A 309 -19.27 -10.68 8.06
N ALA A 310 -18.25 -11.19 8.75
CA ALA A 310 -17.27 -10.39 9.48
C ALA A 310 -16.02 -10.21 8.60
N VAL A 311 -15.65 -8.97 8.30
CA VAL A 311 -14.64 -8.66 7.27
C VAL A 311 -13.53 -7.78 7.82
N CYS A 312 -12.29 -8.05 7.39
CA CYS A 312 -11.10 -7.24 7.71
C CYS A 312 -10.65 -6.34 6.56
N SER A 313 -11.31 -6.36 5.40
CA SER A 313 -10.94 -5.57 4.22
C SER A 313 -12.17 -5.19 3.39
N LEU A 314 -12.03 -4.13 2.58
CA LEU A 314 -13.10 -3.69 1.67
C LEU A 314 -13.31 -4.67 0.50
N ASP A 315 -12.25 -5.36 0.05
CA ASP A 315 -12.37 -6.40 -0.98
C ASP A 315 -13.21 -7.59 -0.46
N GLY A 316 -12.95 -8.03 0.78
CA GLY A 316 -13.77 -9.04 1.45
C GLY A 316 -15.21 -8.57 1.65
N ALA A 317 -15.41 -7.28 1.95
CA ALA A 317 -16.74 -6.67 2.05
C ALA A 317 -17.49 -6.70 0.71
N ALA A 318 -16.81 -6.42 -0.41
CA ALA A 318 -17.41 -6.46 -1.74
C ALA A 318 -17.85 -7.88 -2.12
N ILE A 319 -17.01 -8.89 -1.87
CA ILE A 319 -17.36 -10.31 -2.11
C ILE A 319 -18.56 -10.72 -1.25
N ALA A 320 -18.55 -10.38 0.04
CA ALA A 320 -19.65 -10.71 0.95
C ALA A 320 -20.97 -10.02 0.57
N LYS A 321 -20.92 -8.75 0.14
CA LYS A 321 -22.08 -8.02 -0.36
C LYS A 321 -22.64 -8.66 -1.63
N LYS A 322 -21.78 -9.09 -2.56
CA LYS A 322 -22.17 -9.85 -3.76
C LYS A 322 -22.89 -11.15 -3.38
N ALA A 323 -22.46 -11.83 -2.31
CA ALA A 323 -23.14 -13.03 -1.77
C ALA A 323 -24.46 -12.71 -1.04
N GLY A 324 -24.83 -11.44 -0.89
CA GLY A 324 -26.03 -10.96 -0.20
C GLY A 324 -25.94 -11.05 1.32
N MET A 325 -24.73 -10.96 1.87
CA MET A 325 -24.49 -10.92 3.31
C MET A 325 -24.59 -9.48 3.84
N LYS A 326 -25.09 -9.33 5.06
CA LYS A 326 -24.84 -8.12 5.86
C LYS A 326 -23.38 -8.12 6.31
N LEU A 327 -22.86 -6.94 6.66
CA LEU A 327 -21.45 -6.76 6.98
C LEU A 327 -21.26 -6.33 8.45
N CYS A 328 -20.22 -6.85 9.09
CA CYS A 328 -19.64 -6.23 10.28
C CYS A 328 -18.13 -6.07 10.09
N ALA A 329 -17.60 -4.94 10.58
CA ALA A 329 -16.21 -4.57 10.38
C ALA A 329 -15.36 -5.13 11.53
N LEU A 330 -14.28 -5.82 11.18
CA LEU A 330 -13.26 -6.29 12.11
C LEU A 330 -12.05 -5.34 12.14
N PRO A 331 -11.17 -5.42 13.16
CA PRO A 331 -10.02 -4.54 13.33
C PRO A 331 -9.20 -4.22 12.07
N GLY A 332 -9.04 -5.17 11.14
CA GLY A 332 -8.28 -4.94 9.89
C GLY A 332 -8.84 -3.85 8.96
N THR A 333 -10.08 -3.41 9.19
CA THR A 333 -10.71 -2.31 8.44
C THR A 333 -10.24 -0.92 8.86
N ASN A 334 -9.45 -0.81 9.93
CA ASN A 334 -8.75 0.42 10.34
C ASN A 334 -9.66 1.65 10.47
N ILE A 335 -10.75 1.53 11.23
CA ILE A 335 -11.68 2.64 11.46
C ILE A 335 -11.13 3.54 12.58
N PHE A 336 -10.66 4.74 12.21
CA PHE A 336 -10.01 5.69 13.13
C PHE A 336 -10.87 6.90 13.53
N ASN A 337 -11.88 7.26 12.74
CA ASN A 337 -12.59 8.53 12.94
C ASN A 337 -14.09 8.42 12.61
N THR A 338 -14.82 9.49 12.93
CA THR A 338 -16.28 9.57 12.70
C THR A 338 -16.64 9.47 11.21
N PHE A 339 -15.84 10.02 10.30
CA PHE A 339 -16.10 9.93 8.86
C PHE A 339 -16.03 8.49 8.36
N SER A 340 -15.03 7.73 8.82
CA SER A 340 -14.93 6.30 8.52
C SER A 340 -16.15 5.54 9.05
N LEU A 341 -16.61 5.84 10.27
CA LEU A 341 -17.83 5.19 10.81
C LEU A 341 -19.08 5.48 9.98
N ASP A 342 -19.27 6.74 9.58
CA ASP A 342 -20.43 7.14 8.79
C ASP A 342 -20.38 6.55 7.37
N GLU A 343 -19.18 6.49 6.78
CA GLU A 343 -18.97 5.84 5.48
C GLU A 343 -19.23 4.33 5.56
N PHE A 344 -18.77 3.64 6.60
CA PHE A 344 -19.07 2.22 6.78
C PHE A 344 -20.57 1.98 6.98
N ALA A 345 -21.27 2.86 7.70
CA ALA A 345 -22.73 2.82 7.79
C ALA A 345 -23.38 2.97 6.41
N ARG A 346 -22.91 3.92 5.60
CA ARG A 346 -23.39 4.15 4.21
C ARG A 346 -23.14 2.95 3.31
N LEU A 347 -22.01 2.26 3.47
CA LEU A 347 -21.66 1.04 2.73
C LEU A 347 -22.52 -0.17 3.13
N GLY A 348 -23.26 -0.09 4.24
CA GLY A 348 -24.20 -1.11 4.71
C GLY A 348 -23.68 -1.98 5.86
N PHE A 349 -22.64 -1.54 6.56
CA PHE A 349 -22.17 -2.23 7.77
C PHE A 349 -23.19 -2.08 8.90
N THR A 350 -23.36 -3.16 9.66
CA THR A 350 -24.29 -3.24 10.80
C THR A 350 -23.64 -2.83 12.12
N ASP A 351 -22.34 -3.05 12.23
CA ASP A 351 -21.49 -2.64 13.34
C ASP A 351 -20.01 -2.75 12.94
N ALA A 352 -19.15 -2.16 13.77
CA ALA A 352 -17.71 -2.10 13.52
C ALA A 352 -16.89 -2.27 14.80
N ILE A 353 -15.72 -2.89 14.69
CA ILE A 353 -14.68 -2.77 15.70
C ILE A 353 -13.78 -1.58 15.34
N LEU A 354 -13.55 -0.72 16.32
CA LEU A 354 -12.63 0.41 16.17
C LEU A 354 -11.18 -0.06 16.01
N SER A 355 -10.37 0.76 15.35
CA SER A 355 -8.95 0.50 15.21
C SER A 355 -8.28 0.28 16.57
N THR A 356 -7.40 -0.71 16.64
CA THR A 356 -6.64 -1.06 17.85
C THR A 356 -5.48 -0.10 18.14
N GLU A 357 -5.27 0.86 17.25
CA GLU A 357 -4.28 1.93 17.36
C GLU A 357 -4.84 3.21 18.02
N LEU A 358 -6.15 3.30 18.21
CA LEU A 358 -6.77 4.43 18.89
C LEU A 358 -6.59 4.36 20.42
N LYS A 359 -6.38 5.52 21.04
CA LYS A 359 -6.49 5.67 22.50
C LYS A 359 -7.95 5.56 22.94
N ILE A 360 -8.21 5.06 24.15
CA ILE A 360 -9.57 4.97 24.72
C ILE A 360 -10.31 6.31 24.68
N ALA A 361 -9.63 7.40 25.01
CA ALA A 361 -10.22 8.74 24.95
C ALA A 361 -10.64 9.14 23.53
N GLN A 362 -9.87 8.73 22.52
CA GLN A 362 -10.22 8.95 21.11
C GLN A 362 -11.40 8.07 20.70
N CYS A 363 -11.42 6.80 21.08
CA CYS A 363 -12.57 5.92 20.85
C CYS A 363 -13.87 6.49 21.44
N ALA A 364 -13.80 7.02 22.67
CA ALA A 364 -14.93 7.61 23.37
C ALA A 364 -15.39 8.96 22.81
N SER A 365 -14.53 9.66 22.04
CA SER A 365 -14.88 10.94 21.41
C SER A 365 -15.49 10.77 20.02
N LEU A 366 -15.47 9.57 19.42
CA LEU A 366 -16.04 9.36 18.10
C LEU A 366 -17.57 9.58 18.07
N GLY A 367 -18.05 10.28 17.03
CA GLY A 367 -19.47 10.53 16.76
C GLY A 367 -20.14 9.43 15.94
N GLY A 368 -21.20 9.75 15.19
CA GLY A 368 -21.88 8.79 14.29
C GLY A 368 -22.80 7.79 15.00
N LYS A 369 -23.61 7.06 14.22
CA LYS A 369 -24.65 6.14 14.74
C LYS A 369 -24.31 4.66 14.63
N LEU A 370 -23.28 4.29 13.86
CA LEU A 370 -22.89 2.90 13.69
C LEU A 370 -22.50 2.30 15.07
N PRO A 371 -23.12 1.18 15.49
CA PRO A 371 -22.71 0.48 16.70
C PRO A 371 -21.25 0.07 16.58
N ARG A 372 -20.50 0.24 17.66
CA ARG A 372 -19.05 0.00 17.66
C ARG A 372 -18.59 -0.79 18.86
N GLY A 373 -17.64 -1.67 18.63
CA GLY A 373 -16.96 -2.40 19.68
C GLY A 373 -15.48 -2.07 19.76
N VAL A 374 -14.87 -2.61 20.80
CA VAL A 374 -13.42 -2.54 21.05
C VAL A 374 -12.80 -3.93 20.98
N PHE A 375 -11.55 -4.01 20.55
CA PHE A 375 -10.76 -5.24 20.66
C PHE A 375 -10.30 -5.39 22.12
N ALA A 376 -10.89 -6.33 22.85
CA ALA A 376 -10.61 -6.50 24.27
C ALA A 376 -9.62 -7.63 24.52
N TYR A 377 -9.72 -8.72 23.76
CA TYR A 377 -8.84 -9.89 23.90
C TYR A 377 -8.35 -10.42 22.56
N GLY A 378 -7.09 -10.86 22.53
CA GLY A 378 -6.55 -11.71 21.46
C GLY A 378 -5.18 -11.29 20.98
N ARG A 379 -4.53 -12.13 20.17
CA ARG A 379 -3.25 -11.79 19.54
C ARG A 379 -3.51 -11.00 18.26
N LEU A 380 -3.02 -9.76 18.19
CA LEU A 380 -3.15 -8.97 16.97
C LEU A 380 -2.28 -9.56 15.85
N PRO A 381 -2.79 -9.62 14.61
CA PRO A 381 -1.98 -9.90 13.43
C PRO A 381 -0.80 -8.92 13.33
N LEU A 382 0.42 -9.45 13.22
CA LEU A 382 1.64 -8.67 13.02
C LEU A 382 1.97 -8.54 11.52
N MET A 383 1.84 -9.64 10.78
CA MET A 383 2.18 -9.69 9.35
C MET A 383 1.36 -10.79 8.66
N GLN A 384 0.91 -10.52 7.44
CA GLN A 384 0.32 -11.53 6.57
C GLN A 384 1.27 -11.84 5.41
N THR A 385 1.46 -13.12 5.12
CA THR A 385 2.33 -13.59 4.04
C THR A 385 1.60 -14.59 3.16
N ARG A 386 1.79 -14.49 1.85
CA ARG A 386 1.32 -15.50 0.90
C ARG A 386 2.26 -16.70 0.85
N ASN A 387 3.57 -16.46 0.87
CA ASN A 387 4.57 -17.50 1.06
C ASN A 387 4.80 -17.72 2.57
N CYS A 388 4.45 -18.91 3.07
CA CYS A 388 4.51 -19.20 4.50
C CYS A 388 5.96 -19.37 4.97
N PRO A 389 6.46 -18.54 5.89
CA PRO A 389 7.87 -18.59 6.34
C PRO A 389 8.22 -19.88 7.09
N VAL A 390 7.24 -20.52 7.73
CA VAL A 390 7.43 -21.81 8.43
C VAL A 390 7.79 -22.95 7.46
N LYS A 391 7.39 -22.84 6.17
CA LYS A 391 7.72 -23.86 5.16
C LYS A 391 9.21 -23.97 4.85
N ASN A 392 10.02 -23.00 5.28
CA ASN A 392 11.47 -23.08 5.10
C ASN A 392 12.13 -24.13 6.00
N GLY A 393 11.48 -24.54 7.09
CA GLY A 393 12.01 -25.55 8.02
C GLY A 393 11.18 -26.83 8.13
N THR A 394 9.96 -26.86 7.60
CA THR A 394 9.07 -28.04 7.69
C THR A 394 8.02 -28.06 6.57
N THR A 395 7.24 -29.13 6.48
CA THR A 395 6.10 -29.23 5.55
C THR A 395 4.78 -28.95 6.28
N CYS A 396 3.71 -28.64 5.53
CA CYS A 396 2.38 -28.43 6.11
C CYS A 396 1.89 -29.67 6.89
N ASP A 397 2.16 -30.87 6.37
CA ASP A 397 1.72 -32.13 6.98
C ASP A 397 2.36 -32.38 8.34
N LYS A 398 3.64 -32.02 8.49
CA LYS A 398 4.37 -32.09 9.75
C LYS A 398 3.99 -30.95 10.70
N CYS A 399 3.82 -29.73 10.17
CA CYS A 399 3.44 -28.54 10.94
C CYS A 399 2.03 -28.64 11.54
N ARG A 400 1.09 -29.27 10.83
CA ARG A 400 -0.32 -29.42 11.25
C ARG A 400 -0.99 -28.11 11.67
N LYS A 401 -0.58 -26.98 11.08
CA LYS A 401 -1.07 -25.61 11.39
C LYS A 401 -0.76 -25.11 12.82
N HIS A 402 0.28 -25.65 13.46
CA HIS A 402 0.83 -25.20 14.75
C HIS A 402 2.18 -24.49 14.59
N GLY A 403 2.44 -23.91 13.41
CA GLY A 403 3.70 -23.24 13.09
C GLY A 403 3.92 -21.99 13.92
N SER A 404 5.18 -21.63 14.13
CA SER A 404 5.62 -20.42 14.81
C SER A 404 6.94 -19.92 14.25
N LEU A 405 7.27 -18.67 14.54
CA LEU A 405 8.59 -18.08 14.28
C LEU A 405 9.17 -17.52 15.58
N THR A 406 10.48 -17.58 15.72
CA THR A 406 11.21 -17.01 16.86
C THR A 406 12.03 -15.81 16.40
N ASP A 407 11.95 -14.69 17.11
CA ASP A 407 12.76 -13.51 16.79
C ASP A 407 14.21 -13.62 17.32
N ARG A 408 15.00 -12.56 17.17
CA ARG A 408 16.39 -12.53 17.64
C ARG A 408 16.54 -12.45 19.17
N MET A 409 15.46 -12.12 19.88
CA MET A 409 15.40 -12.03 21.34
C MET A 409 14.91 -13.35 21.95
N GLY A 410 14.61 -14.37 21.14
CA GLY A 410 14.08 -15.65 21.60
C GLY A 410 12.56 -15.66 21.80
N VAL A 411 11.87 -14.58 21.46
CA VAL A 411 10.41 -14.48 21.63
C VAL A 411 9.72 -15.24 20.49
N THR A 412 8.73 -16.07 20.85
CA THR A 412 8.01 -16.92 19.90
C THR A 412 6.67 -16.32 19.49
N PHE A 413 6.40 -16.32 18.19
CA PHE A 413 5.23 -15.72 17.55
C PHE A 413 4.46 -16.81 16.80
N PRO A 414 3.19 -17.09 17.13
CA PRO A 414 2.42 -18.12 16.47
C PRO A 414 2.02 -17.72 15.06
N VAL A 415 1.85 -18.72 14.18
CA VAL A 415 1.40 -18.53 12.79
C VAL A 415 0.01 -19.17 12.61
N GLU A 416 -0.97 -18.34 12.27
CA GLU A 416 -2.31 -18.78 11.87
C GLU A 416 -2.40 -18.92 10.35
N CYS A 417 -2.81 -20.09 9.86
CA CYS A 417 -2.94 -20.35 8.42
C CYS A 417 -4.40 -20.37 7.96
N THR A 418 -4.67 -19.67 6.87
CA THR A 418 -5.88 -19.79 6.05
C THR A 418 -5.54 -20.52 4.74
N PRO A 419 -6.52 -20.90 3.89
CA PRO A 419 -6.24 -21.43 2.56
C PRO A 419 -5.46 -20.45 1.65
N PHE A 420 -5.47 -19.15 1.93
CA PHE A 420 -4.90 -18.13 1.04
C PHE A 420 -3.59 -17.54 1.56
N ALA A 421 -3.41 -17.48 2.88
CA ALA A 421 -2.30 -16.79 3.51
C ALA A 421 -1.96 -17.36 4.90
N SER A 422 -0.73 -17.09 5.33
CA SER A 422 -0.27 -17.26 6.70
C SER A 422 -0.23 -15.91 7.41
N THR A 423 -0.68 -15.86 8.66
CA THR A 423 -0.67 -14.67 9.49
C THR A 423 0.23 -14.92 10.69
N LEU A 424 1.33 -14.17 10.79
CA LEU A 424 2.14 -14.11 12.00
C LEU A 424 1.39 -13.26 13.03
N LEU A 425 1.11 -13.84 14.18
CA LEU A 425 0.41 -13.18 15.28
C LEU A 425 1.44 -12.63 16.28
N ASN A 426 1.09 -11.57 17.00
CA ASN A 426 1.87 -11.10 18.15
C ASN A 426 2.08 -12.23 19.18
N SER A 427 3.22 -12.24 19.85
CA SER A 427 3.60 -13.29 20.82
C SER A 427 2.63 -13.37 22.01
N VAL A 428 2.24 -12.22 22.54
CA VAL A 428 1.33 -12.09 23.68
C VAL A 428 -0.01 -11.47 23.26
N PRO A 429 -1.13 -11.87 23.90
CA PRO A 429 -2.44 -11.29 23.61
C PRO A 429 -2.59 -9.90 24.23
N ILE A 430 -3.46 -9.09 23.63
CA ILE A 430 -4.10 -7.98 24.34
C ILE A 430 -5.06 -8.57 25.38
N VAL A 431 -5.06 -8.00 26.59
CA VAL A 431 -6.00 -8.38 27.65
C VAL A 431 -6.50 -7.12 28.37
N GLU A 432 -7.82 -6.94 28.41
CA GLU A 432 -8.53 -5.80 29.02
C GLU A 432 -9.62 -6.24 30.02
N SER A 433 -9.50 -7.45 30.60
CA SER A 433 -10.51 -8.05 31.48
C SER A 433 -10.85 -7.20 32.70
N ASP A 434 -9.85 -6.60 33.35
CA ASP A 434 -9.97 -5.74 34.54
C ASP A 434 -10.31 -4.27 34.21
N LYS A 435 -10.43 -3.90 32.93
CA LYS A 435 -10.66 -2.51 32.47
C LYS A 435 -12.01 -2.29 31.81
N ARG A 436 -12.94 -3.24 31.94
CA ARG A 436 -14.26 -3.22 31.29
C ARG A 436 -15.05 -1.92 31.49
N GLU A 437 -14.89 -1.28 32.65
CA GLU A 437 -15.61 -0.05 33.00
C GLU A 437 -15.18 1.15 32.16
N GLN A 438 -14.00 1.09 31.53
CA GLN A 438 -13.53 2.15 30.64
C GLN A 438 -14.17 2.09 29.24
N PHE A 439 -14.91 1.02 28.93
CA PHE A 439 -15.54 0.79 27.64
C PHE A 439 -17.01 1.18 27.59
N GLU A 440 -17.47 2.13 28.40
CA GLU A 440 -18.89 2.55 28.43
C GLU A 440 -19.43 3.12 27.11
N PHE A 441 -18.52 3.58 26.24
CA PHE A 441 -18.87 4.08 24.91
C PHE A 441 -19.15 2.94 23.91
N ALA A 442 -18.65 1.72 24.18
CA ALA A 442 -18.71 0.58 23.27
C ALA A 442 -20.02 -0.21 23.43
N ASP A 443 -20.55 -0.70 22.33
CA ASP A 443 -21.73 -1.57 22.27
C ASP A 443 -21.43 -3.04 22.54
N PHE A 444 -20.16 -3.42 22.43
CA PHE A 444 -19.67 -4.76 22.65
C PHE A 444 -18.14 -4.79 22.72
N SER A 445 -17.60 -5.89 23.25
CA SER A 445 -16.17 -6.18 23.25
C SER A 445 -15.90 -7.42 22.42
N LEU A 446 -14.88 -7.35 21.56
CA LEU A 446 -14.41 -8.49 20.79
C LEU A 446 -13.38 -9.30 21.58
N LEU A 447 -13.62 -10.60 21.71
CA LEU A 447 -12.65 -11.59 22.13
C LEU A 447 -12.24 -12.43 20.91
N TRP A 448 -11.02 -12.23 20.43
CA TRP A 448 -10.49 -12.86 19.23
C TRP A 448 -9.64 -14.07 19.60
N PHE A 449 -10.27 -15.24 19.68
CA PHE A 449 -9.58 -16.50 19.94
C PHE A 449 -8.86 -17.01 18.68
N THR A 450 -7.63 -17.48 18.91
CA THR A 450 -6.64 -17.91 17.91
C THR A 450 -6.07 -19.27 18.27
N THR A 451 -5.07 -19.32 19.15
CA THR A 451 -4.35 -20.53 19.55
C THR A 451 -4.92 -21.20 20.79
N GLU A 452 -5.85 -20.53 21.48
CA GLU A 452 -6.45 -21.00 22.73
C GLU A 452 -7.23 -22.31 22.53
N THR A 453 -7.11 -23.20 23.49
CA THR A 453 -7.95 -24.40 23.64
C THR A 453 -9.36 -24.02 24.10
N LYS A 454 -10.30 -24.97 24.06
CA LYS A 454 -11.67 -24.75 24.55
C LYS A 454 -11.69 -24.30 26.02
N ASP A 455 -10.95 -24.99 26.87
CA ASP A 455 -10.90 -24.72 28.31
C ASP A 455 -10.29 -23.34 28.59
N GLU A 456 -9.29 -22.92 27.81
CA GLU A 456 -8.73 -21.57 27.89
C GLU A 456 -9.77 -20.53 27.46
N CYS A 457 -10.47 -20.73 26.34
CA CYS A 457 -11.54 -19.84 25.90
C CYS A 457 -12.64 -19.67 26.97
N GLU A 458 -13.04 -20.76 27.64
CA GLU A 458 -14.02 -20.74 28.74
C GLU A 458 -13.52 -19.90 29.92
N LYS A 459 -12.30 -20.16 30.40
CA LYS A 459 -11.67 -19.39 31.49
C LYS A 459 -11.51 -17.91 31.16
N ILE A 460 -11.13 -17.58 29.92
CA ILE A 460 -10.99 -16.20 29.47
C ILE A 460 -12.35 -15.51 29.48
N LEU A 461 -13.38 -16.14 28.90
CA LEU A 461 -14.72 -15.55 28.88
C LEU A 461 -15.26 -15.32 30.30
N GLU A 462 -15.04 -16.25 31.22
CA GLU A 462 -15.39 -16.09 32.64
C GLU A 462 -14.62 -14.96 33.33
N SER A 463 -13.31 -14.81 33.04
CA SER A 463 -12.49 -13.72 33.53
C SER A 463 -13.04 -12.35 33.10
N TYR A 464 -13.48 -12.22 31.85
CA TYR A 464 -14.12 -11.00 31.36
C TYR A 464 -15.46 -10.71 32.04
N ARG A 465 -16.25 -11.75 32.35
CA ARG A 465 -17.52 -11.60 33.08
C ARG A 465 -17.29 -11.10 34.51
N ARG A 466 -16.28 -11.62 35.19
CA ARG A 466 -15.94 -11.23 36.57
C ARG A 466 -15.18 -9.91 36.66
N GLY A 467 -14.43 -9.56 35.62
CA GLY A 467 -13.53 -8.41 35.64
C GLY A 467 -12.18 -8.72 36.29
N ASP A 468 -11.71 -9.97 36.16
CA ASP A 468 -10.50 -10.40 36.86
C ASP A 468 -9.23 -9.74 36.28
N ALA A 469 -8.21 -9.60 37.13
CA ALA A 469 -6.88 -9.18 36.69
C ALA A 469 -6.30 -10.17 35.64
N PRO A 470 -5.64 -9.67 34.57
CA PRO A 470 -4.98 -10.52 33.59
C PRO A 470 -4.00 -11.51 34.23
N GLN A 471 -3.95 -12.73 33.68
CA GLN A 471 -3.04 -13.79 34.10
C GLN A 471 -2.05 -14.10 32.97
N GLY A 472 -0.80 -14.41 33.31
CA GLY A 472 0.26 -14.71 32.35
C GLY A 472 0.83 -13.48 31.64
N GLU A 473 1.57 -13.69 30.55
CA GLU A 473 2.11 -12.60 29.74
C GLU A 473 1.03 -11.95 28.88
N PHE A 474 0.95 -10.61 28.90
CA PHE A 474 -0.03 -9.84 28.14
C PHE A 474 0.50 -8.47 27.74
N THR A 475 -0.22 -7.79 26.85
CA THR A 475 -0.06 -6.36 26.58
C THR A 475 -1.40 -5.64 26.69
N ARG A 476 -1.37 -4.32 26.90
CA ARG A 476 -2.55 -3.44 26.82
C ARG A 476 -2.74 -2.82 25.43
N GLY A 477 -1.92 -3.26 24.47
CA GLY A 477 -1.88 -2.69 23.12
C GLY A 477 -1.61 -1.19 23.17
N LEU A 478 -2.28 -0.45 22.27
CA LEU A 478 -2.10 0.98 22.09
C LEU A 478 -3.23 1.82 22.73
N LEU A 479 -4.22 1.17 23.35
CA LEU A 479 -5.40 1.83 23.95
C LEU A 479 -5.03 2.93 24.97
N TYR A 480 -3.87 2.84 25.61
CA TYR A 480 -3.41 3.80 26.63
C TYR A 480 -2.22 4.66 26.20
N ARG A 481 -1.45 4.22 25.20
CA ARG A 481 -0.22 4.90 24.75
C ARG A 481 -0.39 5.61 23.41
N GLY A 482 -1.27 5.10 22.55
CA GLY A 482 -1.45 5.53 21.15
C GLY A 482 -0.28 5.10 20.26
N VAL A 483 -0.38 5.45 18.98
CA VAL A 483 0.74 5.39 18.03
C VAL A 483 1.58 6.66 18.26
N GLU A 484 2.88 6.49 18.50
CA GLU A 484 3.86 7.60 18.54
C GLU A 484 4.29 8.02 17.13
#